data_AF-A0A9X0FEG0-F1
#
_entry.id   AF-A0A9X0FEG0-F1
#
_cell.length_a   1.000
_cell.length_b   1.000
_cell.length_c   1.000
_cell.angle_alpha   90.00
_cell.angle_beta   90.00
_cell.angle_gamma   90.00
#
_symmetry.space_group_name_H-M   'P 1'
#
loop_
_entity.id
_entity.type
_entity.pdbx_description
1 polymer ?
#
loop_
_entity_poly.entity_id
_entity_poly.type
_entity_poly.pdbx_seq_one_letter_code
_entity_poly.pdbx_strand_id
1 'polypeptide(L)'
;MSLFTKPIETARKNRDQALTDAAQWEAQAAAKRAEADQLDAGANAAILADESAAERITAQVLTLQRKASAYDQAAREARAKAADAARDSLRVEADELDKAATKKKQEAAKIDAEVDKLRAKLEEYDGCPYIRQVEESDWDAVDGRYRTTVRHHGKSFASKQEALHLTTQSQVIRYWLDEGTLPTSLGDLNDKYGATHNVLAGWRGDTPISQYGEPITDGLREAMAAITGQGEE
;
A
#
# COMPACT_ATOMS: atom_id res chain seq x y z
N MET A 1 -3.81 12.09 -8.00
CA MET A 1 -2.77 11.99 -9.05
C MET A 1 -2.34 10.55 -9.13
N SER A 2 -2.33 9.93 -10.31
CA SER A 2 -1.77 8.59 -10.43
C SER A 2 -0.27 8.69 -10.75
N LEU A 3 0.56 8.19 -9.84
CA LEU A 3 2.00 8.03 -10.03
C LEU A 3 2.29 6.69 -10.72
N PHE A 4 1.65 6.39 -11.86
CA PHE A 4 2.00 5.21 -12.65
C PHE A 4 3.35 5.45 -13.34
N THR A 5 4.42 5.12 -12.63
CA THR A 5 5.75 5.07 -13.21
C THR A 5 5.94 3.73 -13.93
N LYS A 6 6.78 3.71 -14.99
CA LYS A 6 7.11 2.47 -15.72
C LYS A 6 7.52 1.30 -14.80
N PRO A 7 8.28 1.52 -13.72
CA PRO A 7 8.56 0.47 -12.74
C PRO A 7 7.31 -0.11 -12.05
N ILE A 8 6.35 0.72 -11.65
CA ILE A 8 5.10 0.29 -11.00
C ILE A 8 4.25 -0.52 -11.99
N GLU A 9 4.15 -0.07 -13.24
CA GLU A 9 3.44 -0.80 -14.31
C GLU A 9 4.07 -2.17 -14.58
N THR A 10 5.42 -2.23 -14.59
CA THR A 10 6.15 -3.48 -14.80
C THR A 10 5.93 -4.45 -13.63
N ALA A 11 5.99 -3.96 -12.38
CA ALA A 11 5.75 -4.78 -11.20
C ALA A 11 4.32 -5.32 -11.15
N ARG A 12 3.32 -4.50 -11.48
CA ARG A 12 1.91 -4.92 -11.58
C ARG A 12 1.71 -5.97 -12.67
N LYS A 13 2.29 -5.76 -13.85
CA LYS A 13 2.23 -6.76 -14.94
C LYS A 13 2.84 -8.09 -14.52
N ASN A 14 4.00 -8.07 -13.84
CA ASN A 14 4.65 -9.29 -13.35
C ASN A 14 3.80 -10.01 -12.30
N ARG A 15 3.16 -9.26 -11.38
CA ARG A 15 2.20 -9.81 -10.42
C ARG A 15 1.01 -10.48 -11.13
N ASP A 16 0.38 -9.78 -12.07
CA ASP A 16 -0.81 -10.28 -12.76
C ASP A 16 -0.50 -11.54 -13.59
N GLN A 17 0.69 -11.58 -14.22
CA GLN A 17 1.18 -12.78 -14.89
C GLN A 17 1.39 -13.94 -13.91
N ALA A 18 2.04 -13.69 -12.77
CA ALA A 18 2.28 -14.73 -11.77
C ALA A 18 0.97 -15.27 -11.15
N LEU A 19 -0.05 -14.43 -10.97
CA LEU A 19 -1.39 -14.87 -10.55
C LEU A 19 -2.07 -15.72 -11.64
N THR A 20 -1.92 -15.34 -12.90
CA THR A 20 -2.42 -16.14 -14.03
C THR A 20 -1.74 -17.51 -14.08
N ASP A 21 -0.43 -17.56 -13.92
CA ASP A 21 0.34 -18.81 -13.88
C ASP A 21 -0.11 -19.70 -12.71
N ALA A 22 -0.34 -19.13 -11.52
CA ALA A 22 -0.85 -19.86 -10.36
C ALA A 22 -2.22 -20.50 -10.63
N ALA A 23 -3.16 -19.73 -11.19
CA ALA A 23 -4.48 -20.23 -11.55
C ALA A 23 -4.42 -21.36 -12.59
N GLN A 24 -3.51 -21.27 -13.56
CA GLN A 24 -3.28 -22.35 -14.53
C GLN A 24 -2.75 -23.63 -13.88
N TRP A 25 -1.79 -23.52 -12.96
CA TRP A 25 -1.28 -24.68 -12.23
C TRP A 25 -2.34 -25.33 -11.34
N GLU A 26 -3.19 -24.54 -10.69
CA GLU A 26 -4.31 -25.05 -9.89
C GLU A 26 -5.34 -25.79 -10.73
N ALA A 27 -5.69 -25.26 -11.90
CA ALA A 27 -6.57 -25.93 -12.84
C ALA A 27 -5.98 -27.28 -13.30
N GLN A 28 -4.66 -27.33 -13.55
CA GLN A 28 -3.98 -28.57 -13.90
C GLN A 28 -3.93 -29.56 -12.72
N ALA A 29 -3.72 -29.10 -11.49
CA ALA A 29 -3.78 -29.92 -10.30
C ALA A 29 -5.18 -30.54 -10.11
N ALA A 30 -6.23 -29.73 -10.24
CA ALA A 30 -7.62 -30.18 -10.16
C ALA A 30 -7.95 -31.22 -11.24
N ALA A 31 -7.51 -31.00 -12.48
CA ALA A 31 -7.69 -31.96 -13.57
C ALA A 31 -7.01 -33.31 -13.27
N LYS A 32 -5.79 -33.31 -12.71
CA LYS A 32 -5.08 -34.56 -12.35
C LYS A 32 -5.69 -35.30 -11.18
N ARG A 33 -6.30 -34.60 -10.22
CA ARG A 33 -7.11 -35.25 -9.17
C ARG A 33 -8.37 -35.87 -9.76
N ALA A 34 -9.10 -35.14 -10.61
CA ALA A 34 -10.29 -35.66 -11.27
C ALA A 34 -9.99 -36.90 -12.13
N GLU A 35 -8.87 -36.92 -12.87
CA GLU A 35 -8.40 -38.10 -13.61
C GLU A 35 -8.09 -39.28 -12.68
N ALA A 36 -7.47 -39.02 -11.52
CA ALA A 36 -7.18 -40.07 -10.53
C ALA A 36 -8.46 -40.65 -9.91
N ASP A 37 -9.41 -39.79 -9.52
CA ASP A 37 -10.69 -40.19 -8.94
C ASP A 37 -11.54 -41.01 -9.92
N GLN A 38 -11.52 -40.65 -11.21
CA GLN A 38 -12.17 -41.44 -12.26
C GLN A 38 -11.52 -42.82 -12.43
N LEU A 39 -10.19 -42.90 -12.37
CA LEU A 39 -9.46 -44.16 -12.50
C LEU A 39 -9.74 -45.08 -11.30
N ASP A 40 -9.78 -44.53 -10.09
CA ASP A 40 -10.13 -45.28 -8.87
C ASP A 40 -11.59 -45.72 -8.87
N ALA A 41 -12.53 -44.86 -9.28
CA ALA A 41 -13.96 -45.21 -9.36
C ALA A 41 -14.24 -46.34 -10.36
N GLY A 42 -13.48 -46.40 -11.46
CA GLY A 42 -13.56 -47.47 -12.46
C GLY A 42 -12.79 -48.75 -12.08
N ALA A 43 -11.96 -48.72 -11.03
CA ALA A 43 -11.00 -49.77 -10.72
C ALA A 43 -11.64 -51.08 -10.27
N ASN A 44 -12.72 -51.04 -9.47
CA ASN A 44 -13.31 -52.24 -8.86
C ASN A 44 -13.75 -53.29 -9.89
N ALA A 45 -14.32 -52.86 -11.02
CA ALA A 45 -14.74 -53.76 -12.08
C ALA A 45 -13.55 -54.38 -12.84
N ALA A 46 -12.46 -53.61 -13.02
CA ALA A 46 -11.25 -54.08 -13.69
C ALA A 46 -10.43 -55.04 -12.80
N ILE A 47 -10.36 -54.76 -11.50
CA ILE A 47 -9.63 -55.58 -10.52
C ILE A 47 -10.29 -56.96 -10.33
N LEU A 48 -11.63 -57.01 -10.32
CA LEU A 48 -12.36 -58.28 -10.27
C LEU A 48 -12.16 -59.16 -11.51
N ALA A 49 -11.79 -58.55 -12.65
CA ALA A 49 -11.55 -59.26 -13.91
C ALA A 49 -10.08 -59.68 -14.11
N ASP A 50 -9.12 -58.92 -13.55
CA ASP A 50 -7.68 -59.18 -13.64
C ASP A 50 -6.96 -58.60 -12.40
N GLU A 51 -6.43 -59.47 -11.55
CA GLU A 51 -5.74 -59.08 -10.31
C GLU A 51 -4.44 -58.28 -10.60
N SER A 52 -3.79 -58.51 -11.75
CA SER A 52 -2.61 -57.73 -12.16
C SER A 52 -2.96 -56.30 -12.61
N ALA A 53 -4.25 -56.02 -12.87
CA ALA A 53 -4.72 -54.67 -13.14
C ALA A 53 -4.73 -53.81 -11.87
N ALA A 54 -4.84 -54.40 -10.68
CA ALA A 54 -4.85 -53.66 -9.41
C ALA A 54 -3.55 -52.87 -9.22
N GLU A 55 -2.39 -53.53 -9.31
CA GLU A 55 -1.10 -52.88 -9.15
C GLU A 55 -0.87 -51.78 -10.19
N ARG A 56 -1.30 -52.01 -11.43
CA ARG A 56 -1.15 -51.04 -12.53
C ARG A 56 -2.01 -49.79 -12.32
N ILE A 57 -3.27 -49.97 -11.92
CA ILE A 57 -4.22 -48.88 -11.63
C ILE A 57 -3.73 -48.08 -10.42
N THR A 58 -3.33 -48.75 -9.32
CA THR A 58 -2.78 -48.07 -8.14
C THR A 58 -1.53 -47.27 -8.47
N ALA A 59 -0.61 -47.80 -9.28
CA ALA A 59 0.58 -47.07 -9.72
C ALA A 59 0.23 -45.83 -10.56
N GLN A 60 -0.81 -45.91 -11.40
CA GLN A 60 -1.29 -44.78 -12.20
C GLN A 60 -1.92 -43.70 -11.33
N VAL A 61 -2.78 -44.05 -10.38
CA VAL A 61 -3.37 -43.13 -9.40
C VAL A 61 -2.30 -42.40 -8.60
N LEU A 62 -1.33 -43.14 -8.04
CA LEU A 62 -0.20 -42.54 -7.31
C LEU A 62 0.60 -41.57 -8.19
N THR A 63 0.79 -41.89 -9.47
CA THR A 63 1.48 -41.01 -10.41
C THR A 63 0.69 -39.73 -10.67
N LEU A 64 -0.63 -39.83 -10.85
CA LEU A 64 -1.52 -38.67 -11.04
C LEU A 64 -1.57 -37.79 -9.79
N GLN A 65 -1.66 -38.39 -8.61
CA GLN A 65 -1.62 -37.66 -7.33
C GLN A 65 -0.28 -36.93 -7.14
N ARG A 66 0.86 -37.57 -7.43
CA ARG A 66 2.17 -36.91 -7.40
C ARG A 66 2.26 -35.73 -8.37
N LYS A 67 1.70 -35.87 -9.58
CA LYS A 67 1.62 -34.76 -10.54
C LYS A 67 0.75 -33.62 -10.01
N ALA A 68 -0.41 -33.92 -9.42
CA ALA A 68 -1.25 -32.91 -8.79
C ALA A 68 -0.49 -32.15 -7.69
N SER A 69 0.22 -32.85 -6.80
CA SER A 69 1.04 -32.22 -5.75
C SER A 69 2.18 -31.36 -6.31
N ALA A 70 2.80 -31.77 -7.42
CA ALA A 70 3.82 -30.97 -8.10
C ALA A 70 3.22 -29.66 -8.68
N TYR A 71 2.03 -29.73 -9.28
CA TYR A 71 1.31 -28.54 -9.74
C TYR A 71 0.89 -27.63 -8.58
N ASP A 72 0.46 -28.18 -7.43
CA ASP A 72 0.17 -27.37 -6.24
C ASP A 72 1.41 -26.64 -5.70
N GLN A 73 2.57 -27.30 -5.77
CA GLN A 73 3.83 -26.66 -5.40
C GLN A 73 4.17 -25.52 -6.37
N ALA A 74 4.05 -25.75 -7.69
CA ALA A 74 4.27 -24.72 -8.69
C ALA A 74 3.31 -23.52 -8.53
N ALA A 75 2.04 -23.78 -8.20
CA ALA A 75 1.05 -22.74 -7.89
C ALA A 75 1.44 -21.92 -6.65
N ARG A 76 1.91 -22.57 -5.58
CA ARG A 76 2.39 -21.87 -4.38
C ARG A 76 3.62 -21.01 -4.66
N GLU A 77 4.57 -21.51 -5.45
CA GLU A 77 5.75 -20.75 -5.87
C GLU A 77 5.36 -19.55 -6.74
N ALA A 78 4.39 -19.70 -7.64
CA ALA A 78 3.86 -18.61 -8.46
C ALA A 78 3.15 -17.54 -7.59
N ARG A 79 2.35 -17.93 -6.60
CA ARG A 79 1.74 -17.01 -5.63
C ARG A 79 2.78 -16.25 -4.81
N ALA A 80 3.84 -16.93 -4.36
CA ALA A 80 4.94 -16.28 -3.65
C ALA A 80 5.62 -15.20 -4.53
N LYS A 81 5.89 -15.52 -5.80
CA LYS A 81 6.41 -14.53 -6.77
C LYS A 81 5.47 -13.35 -6.97
N ALA A 82 4.15 -13.60 -7.03
CA ALA A 82 3.15 -12.53 -7.15
C ALA A 82 3.16 -11.61 -5.91
N ALA A 83 3.25 -12.18 -4.71
CA ALA A 83 3.34 -11.43 -3.46
C ALA A 83 4.61 -10.58 -3.39
N ASP A 84 5.76 -11.12 -3.80
CA ASP A 84 7.02 -10.38 -3.82
C ASP A 84 6.99 -9.24 -4.87
N ALA A 85 6.45 -9.48 -6.06
CA ALA A 85 6.26 -8.44 -7.07
C ALA A 85 5.32 -7.31 -6.58
N ALA A 86 4.28 -7.64 -5.82
CA ALA A 86 3.39 -6.65 -5.21
C ALA A 86 4.12 -5.80 -4.15
N ARG A 87 4.92 -6.44 -3.28
CA ARG A 87 5.75 -5.74 -2.28
C ARG A 87 6.74 -4.79 -2.95
N ASP A 88 7.40 -5.23 -4.02
CA ASP A 88 8.35 -4.40 -4.76
C ASP A 88 7.65 -3.22 -5.45
N SER A 89 6.45 -3.41 -6.01
CA SER A 89 5.64 -2.31 -6.54
C SER A 89 5.37 -1.24 -5.48
N LEU A 90 4.99 -1.67 -4.27
CA LEU A 90 4.68 -0.77 -3.15
C LEU A 90 5.93 -0.02 -2.66
N ARG A 91 7.09 -0.69 -2.62
CA ARG A 91 8.37 -0.02 -2.30
C ARG A 91 8.67 1.11 -3.29
N VAL A 92 8.53 0.83 -4.58
CA VAL A 92 8.76 1.85 -5.61
C VAL A 92 7.74 3.00 -5.52
N GLU A 93 6.48 2.68 -5.23
CA GLU A 93 5.44 3.69 -5.02
C GLU A 93 5.77 4.61 -3.84
N ALA A 94 6.22 4.06 -2.70
CA ALA A 94 6.68 4.84 -1.56
C ALA A 94 7.87 5.75 -1.92
N ASP A 95 8.85 5.24 -2.67
CA ASP A 95 10.01 6.04 -3.10
C ASP A 95 9.62 7.18 -4.05
N GLU A 96 8.68 6.96 -4.96
CA GLU A 96 8.18 8.00 -5.87
C GLU A 96 7.36 9.07 -5.14
N LEU A 97 6.57 8.66 -4.14
CA LEU A 97 5.87 9.57 -3.24
C LEU A 97 6.86 10.43 -2.44
N ASP A 98 7.94 9.85 -1.91
CA ASP A 98 9.00 10.60 -1.21
C ASP A 98 9.69 11.62 -2.12
N LYS A 99 9.98 11.25 -3.37
CA LYS A 99 10.53 12.17 -4.38
C LYS A 99 9.55 13.31 -4.68
N ALA A 100 8.27 13.00 -4.87
CA ALA A 100 7.23 13.99 -5.13
C ALA A 100 7.06 14.95 -3.93
N ALA A 101 7.03 14.41 -2.71
CA ALA A 101 6.98 15.20 -1.47
C ALA A 101 8.18 16.14 -1.36
N THR A 102 9.38 15.65 -1.66
CA THR A 102 10.61 16.47 -1.66
C THR A 102 10.53 17.62 -2.67
N LYS A 103 10.04 17.38 -3.88
CA LYS A 103 9.83 18.44 -4.88
C LYS A 103 8.85 19.50 -4.37
N LYS A 104 7.75 19.09 -3.74
CA LYS A 104 6.75 20.00 -3.16
C LYS A 104 7.30 20.81 -1.98
N LYS A 105 8.15 20.21 -1.13
CA LYS A 105 8.88 20.94 -0.06
C LYS A 105 9.82 22.00 -0.65
N GLN A 106 10.54 21.67 -1.72
CA GLN A 106 11.41 22.62 -2.41
C GLN A 106 10.63 23.75 -3.10
N GLU A 107 9.49 23.46 -3.72
CA GLU A 107 8.59 24.46 -4.29
C GLU A 107 8.09 25.43 -3.22
N ALA A 108 7.61 24.91 -2.08
CA ALA A 108 7.18 25.74 -0.97
C ALA A 108 8.29 26.65 -0.44
N ALA A 109 9.51 26.11 -0.27
CA ALA A 109 10.66 26.87 0.20
C ALA A 109 11.06 28.00 -0.75
N LYS A 110 10.96 27.78 -2.07
CA LYS A 110 11.19 28.84 -3.06
C LYS A 110 10.16 29.96 -2.95
N ILE A 111 8.88 29.60 -2.84
CA ILE A 111 7.80 30.58 -2.68
C ILE A 111 7.98 31.38 -1.40
N ASP A 112 8.28 30.72 -0.28
CA ASP A 112 8.51 31.42 1.00
C ASP A 112 9.69 32.39 0.90
N ALA A 113 10.81 31.98 0.28
CA ALA A 113 11.98 32.84 0.09
C ALA A 113 11.68 34.05 -0.82
N GLU A 114 10.83 33.89 -1.84
CA GLU A 114 10.37 35.01 -2.68
C GLU A 114 9.47 35.97 -1.91
N VAL A 115 8.53 35.44 -1.12
CA VAL A 115 7.65 36.24 -0.26
C VAL A 115 8.48 37.03 0.76
N ASP A 116 9.48 36.42 1.39
CA ASP A 116 10.36 37.10 2.33
C ASP A 116 11.16 38.24 1.66
N LYS A 117 11.66 38.03 0.43
CA LYS A 117 12.33 39.09 -0.35
C LYS A 117 11.39 40.24 -0.70
N LEU A 118 10.16 39.95 -1.09
CA LEU A 118 9.17 40.98 -1.41
C LEU A 118 8.76 41.75 -0.16
N ARG A 119 8.58 41.07 0.97
CA ARG A 119 8.32 41.72 2.26
C ARG A 119 9.45 42.67 2.65
N ALA A 120 10.69 42.22 2.60
CA ALA A 120 11.84 43.07 2.95
C ALA A 120 11.92 44.33 2.08
N LYS A 121 11.63 44.23 0.77
CA LYS A 121 11.55 45.40 -0.11
C LYS A 121 10.42 46.35 0.28
N LEU A 122 9.23 45.82 0.59
CA LEU A 122 8.10 46.65 1.01
C LEU A 122 8.40 47.38 2.33
N GLU A 123 9.02 46.69 3.29
CA GLU A 123 9.47 47.27 4.56
C GLU A 123 10.49 48.40 4.34
N GLU A 124 11.41 48.23 3.40
CA GLU A 124 12.40 49.25 3.03
C GLU A 124 11.74 50.49 2.39
N TYR A 125 10.76 50.31 1.50
CA TYR A 125 10.08 51.43 0.82
C TYR A 125 9.13 52.21 1.73
N ASP A 126 8.41 51.51 2.60
CA ASP A 126 7.36 52.10 3.44
C ASP A 126 7.88 52.52 4.83
N GLY A 127 9.06 52.03 5.23
CA GLY A 127 9.68 52.35 6.52
C GLY A 127 8.93 51.74 7.72
N CYS A 128 8.10 50.72 7.51
CA CYS A 128 7.35 50.04 8.57
C CYS A 128 7.38 48.50 8.41
N PRO A 129 7.27 47.72 9.51
CA PRO A 129 7.29 46.26 9.46
C PRO A 129 5.97 45.69 8.93
N TYR A 130 6.05 44.68 8.06
CA TYR A 130 4.89 44.00 7.50
C TYR A 130 4.71 42.64 8.18
N ILE A 131 3.58 42.42 8.83
CA ILE A 131 3.26 41.14 9.49
C ILE A 131 2.07 40.51 8.76
N ARG A 132 2.11 39.19 8.55
CA ARG A 132 0.96 38.46 8.01
C ARG A 132 -0.17 38.54 9.03
N GLN A 133 -1.32 39.06 8.59
CA GLN A 133 -2.50 39.17 9.45
C GLN A 133 -2.94 37.78 9.95
N VAL A 134 -3.23 37.69 11.24
CA VAL A 134 -3.89 36.52 11.84
C VAL A 134 -5.39 36.69 11.62
N GLU A 135 -6.01 35.76 10.92
CA GLU A 135 -7.42 35.88 10.49
C GLU A 135 -8.44 35.70 11.61
N GLU A 136 -8.19 34.84 12.59
CA GLU A 136 -9.13 34.58 13.69
C GLU A 136 -8.39 34.57 15.04
N SER A 137 -8.87 35.36 15.99
CA SER A 137 -8.46 35.34 17.40
C SER A 137 -9.72 35.19 18.25
N ASP A 138 -10.05 33.96 18.61
CA ASP A 138 -11.21 33.68 19.46
C ASP A 138 -10.78 33.74 20.93
N TRP A 139 -11.52 34.52 21.72
CA TRP A 139 -11.37 34.50 23.17
C TRP A 139 -12.02 33.25 23.73
N ASP A 140 -11.21 32.37 24.33
CA ASP A 140 -11.74 31.22 25.06
C ASP A 140 -12.12 31.66 26.49
N ALA A 141 -13.43 31.72 26.75
CA ALA A 141 -13.97 32.11 28.05
C ALA A 141 -13.71 31.08 29.16
N VAL A 142 -13.29 29.85 28.83
CA VAL A 142 -13.03 28.76 29.79
C VAL A 142 -11.64 28.88 30.41
N ASP A 143 -10.62 29.21 29.60
CA ASP A 143 -9.22 29.30 30.06
C ASP A 143 -8.66 30.73 30.05
N GLY A 144 -9.41 31.71 29.55
CA GLY A 144 -9.03 33.12 29.51
C GLY A 144 -7.87 33.40 28.56
N ARG A 145 -7.77 32.65 27.45
CA ARG A 145 -6.71 32.83 26.46
C ARG A 145 -7.29 33.11 25.07
N TYR A 146 -6.61 33.98 24.33
CA TYR A 146 -6.85 34.11 22.90
C TYR A 146 -6.28 32.90 22.18
N ARG A 147 -7.14 32.16 21.49
CA ARG A 147 -6.73 31.15 20.52
C ARG A 147 -6.63 31.83 19.17
N THR A 148 -5.39 32.02 18.73
CA THR A 148 -5.09 32.55 17.41
C THR A 148 -5.08 31.39 16.43
N THR A 149 -6.08 31.34 15.54
CA THR A 149 -6.07 30.40 14.43
C THR A 149 -5.39 31.09 13.26
N VAL A 150 -4.09 30.83 13.09
CA VAL A 150 -3.39 31.28 11.88
C VAL A 150 -3.81 30.36 10.75
N ARG A 151 -4.81 30.76 9.98
CA ARG A 151 -5.05 30.11 8.69
C ARG A 151 -3.91 30.50 7.77
N HIS A 152 -3.00 29.56 7.55
CA HIS A 152 -1.95 29.73 6.57
C HIS A 152 -2.58 29.66 5.18
N HIS A 153 -2.97 30.80 4.63
CA HIS A 153 -3.40 30.89 3.23
C HIS A 153 -2.23 31.30 2.34
N GLY A 154 -2.13 30.70 1.15
CA GLY A 154 -1.10 31.02 0.16
C GLY A 154 -0.55 29.81 -0.60
N LYS A 155 0.11 30.08 -1.72
CA LYS A 155 0.67 29.04 -2.61
C LYS A 155 1.68 28.12 -1.89
N SER A 156 2.52 28.67 -1.01
CA SER A 156 3.46 27.85 -0.24
C SER A 156 2.78 26.91 0.75
N PHE A 157 1.66 27.32 1.36
CA PHE A 157 0.90 26.46 2.25
C PHE A 157 0.27 25.29 1.49
N ALA A 158 -0.31 25.53 0.31
CA ALA A 158 -0.84 24.46 -0.53
C ALA A 158 0.24 23.42 -0.87
N SER A 159 1.43 23.87 -1.30
CA SER A 159 2.57 22.98 -1.56
C SER A 159 3.05 22.23 -0.31
N LYS A 160 3.02 22.86 0.89
CA LYS A 160 3.36 22.19 2.16
C LYS A 160 2.34 21.13 2.54
N GLN A 161 1.04 21.40 2.38
CA GLN A 161 -0.02 20.43 2.64
C GLN A 161 0.08 19.24 1.69
N GLU A 162 0.31 19.49 0.41
CA GLU A 162 0.53 18.42 -0.58
C GLU A 162 1.78 17.60 -0.27
N ALA A 163 2.88 18.24 0.13
CA ALA A 163 4.08 17.55 0.58
C ALA A 163 3.84 16.68 1.82
N LEU A 164 3.07 17.17 2.79
CA LEU A 164 2.71 16.43 3.99
C LEU A 164 1.88 15.20 3.61
N HIS A 165 0.84 15.38 2.80
CA HIS A 165 0.00 14.28 2.32
C HIS A 165 0.83 13.19 1.63
N LEU A 166 1.69 13.55 0.68
CA LEU A 166 2.56 12.60 -0.01
C LEU A 166 3.53 11.88 0.94
N THR A 167 4.05 12.57 1.95
CA THR A 167 4.92 11.97 2.98
C THR A 167 4.13 10.98 3.86
N THR A 168 2.90 11.32 4.25
CA THR A 168 2.04 10.41 5.01
C THR A 168 1.77 9.14 4.20
N GLN A 169 1.46 9.28 2.92
CA GLN A 169 1.19 8.15 2.03
C GLN A 169 2.40 7.22 1.88
N SER A 170 3.61 7.74 1.67
CA SER A 170 4.81 6.91 1.59
C SER A 170 5.10 6.18 2.91
N GLN A 171 4.91 6.86 4.04
CA GLN A 171 5.12 6.29 5.37
C GLN A 171 4.10 5.19 5.71
N VAL A 172 2.83 5.33 5.31
CA VAL A 172 1.82 4.27 5.47
C VAL A 172 2.23 3.00 4.71
N ILE A 173 2.67 3.16 3.45
CA ILE A 173 3.12 2.02 2.64
C ILE A 173 4.34 1.34 3.29
N ARG A 174 5.34 2.12 3.71
CA ARG A 174 6.52 1.57 4.41
C ARG A 174 6.13 0.89 5.73
N TYR A 175 5.20 1.47 6.49
CA TYR A 175 4.75 0.92 7.77
C TYR A 175 4.15 -0.47 7.56
N TRP A 176 3.30 -0.61 6.54
CA TRP A 176 2.73 -1.90 6.17
C TRP A 176 3.79 -2.90 5.69
N LEU A 177 4.75 -2.48 4.86
CA LEU A 177 5.81 -3.36 4.38
C LEU A 177 6.68 -3.91 5.52
N ASP A 178 6.87 -3.13 6.58
CA ASP A 178 7.70 -3.49 7.72
C ASP A 178 6.94 -4.27 8.82
N GLU A 179 5.72 -3.82 9.17
CA GLU A 179 4.94 -4.37 10.30
C GLU A 179 3.88 -5.40 9.87
N GLY A 180 3.58 -5.49 8.57
CA GLY A 180 2.50 -6.32 8.05
C GLY A 180 1.08 -5.85 8.46
N THR A 181 0.97 -4.69 9.11
CA THR A 181 -0.28 -4.09 9.59
C THR A 181 -0.36 -2.63 9.17
N LEU A 182 -1.57 -2.06 9.10
CA LEU A 182 -1.75 -0.63 8.82
C LEU A 182 -1.55 0.19 10.11
N PRO A 183 -0.95 1.39 10.02
CA PRO A 183 -0.89 2.30 11.16
C PRO A 183 -2.30 2.74 11.57
N THR A 184 -2.55 2.84 12.86
CA THR A 184 -3.84 3.27 13.42
C THR A 184 -3.94 4.78 13.51
N SER A 185 -2.80 5.45 13.72
CA SER A 185 -2.73 6.89 13.98
C SER A 185 -1.55 7.55 13.26
N LEU A 186 -1.57 8.89 13.17
CA LEU A 186 -0.38 9.66 12.81
C LEU A 186 0.72 9.58 13.89
N GLY A 187 0.37 9.24 15.13
CA GLY A 187 1.31 8.95 16.21
C GLY A 187 2.21 7.76 15.87
N ASP A 188 1.63 6.65 15.39
CA ASP A 188 2.37 5.45 15.00
C ASP A 188 3.41 5.75 13.92
N LEU A 189 3.05 6.62 12.96
CA LEU A 189 3.98 7.10 11.93
C LEU A 189 5.08 7.98 12.51
N ASN A 190 4.75 8.88 13.44
CA ASN A 190 5.74 9.74 14.09
C ASN A 190 6.72 8.96 14.96
N ASP A 191 6.24 7.94 15.68
CA ASP A 191 7.08 7.08 16.52
C ASP A 191 8.07 6.28 15.67
N LYS A 192 7.64 5.82 14.49
CA LYS A 192 8.47 5.01 13.59
C LYS A 192 9.43 5.83 12.70
N TYR A 193 8.95 6.94 12.14
CA TYR A 193 9.69 7.71 11.13
C TYR A 193 10.16 9.09 11.61
N GLY A 194 9.90 9.43 12.88
CA GLY A 194 10.20 10.71 13.47
C GLY A 194 9.04 11.71 13.37
N ALA A 195 9.08 12.72 14.23
CA ALA A 195 8.03 13.73 14.41
C ALA A 195 7.82 14.62 13.16
N THR A 196 7.08 14.09 12.19
CA THR A 196 6.82 14.73 10.89
C THR A 196 5.42 15.35 10.85
N HIS A 197 4.47 14.74 11.55
CA HIS A 197 3.08 15.18 11.63
C HIS A 197 2.83 15.98 12.90
N ASN A 198 2.06 17.07 12.78
CA ASN A 198 1.59 17.79 13.96
C ASN A 198 0.44 17.02 14.62
N VAL A 199 0.74 16.34 15.72
CA VAL A 199 -0.21 15.58 16.53
C VAL A 199 -0.75 16.36 17.74
N LEU A 200 -0.39 17.65 17.89
CA LEU A 200 -0.75 18.46 19.05
C LEU A 200 -2.19 19.00 19.03
N ALA A 201 -2.91 18.87 17.91
CA ALA A 201 -4.27 19.42 17.76
C ALA A 201 -5.39 18.46 18.20
N GLY A 202 -5.12 17.16 18.33
CA GLY A 202 -6.05 16.18 18.88
C GLY A 202 -5.54 15.77 20.25
N TRP A 203 -6.31 15.99 21.31
CA TRP A 203 -6.03 15.38 22.61
C TRP A 203 -5.76 13.88 22.38
N ARG A 204 -4.49 13.46 22.52
CA ARG A 204 -3.94 12.09 22.37
C ARG A 204 -3.47 11.60 21.00
N GLY A 205 -3.10 12.43 20.03
CA GLY A 205 -2.41 11.91 18.82
C GLY A 205 -3.23 10.90 17.98
N ASP A 206 -4.52 10.76 18.29
CA ASP A 206 -5.49 9.82 17.72
C ASP A 206 -6.06 10.32 16.38
N THR A 207 -5.37 11.22 15.66
CA THR A 207 -5.85 11.65 14.34
C THR A 207 -5.85 10.42 13.42
N PRO A 208 -7.04 9.94 13.00
CA PRO A 208 -7.14 8.66 12.33
C PRO A 208 -6.52 8.75 10.93
N ILE A 209 -5.75 7.72 10.56
CA ILE A 209 -5.06 7.65 9.26
C ILE A 209 -6.04 7.74 8.08
N SER A 210 -7.31 7.37 8.29
CA SER A 210 -8.37 7.38 7.28
C SER A 210 -8.60 8.76 6.67
N GLN A 211 -8.34 9.84 7.41
CA GLN A 211 -8.46 11.22 6.89
C GLN A 211 -7.40 11.57 5.85
N TYR A 212 -6.34 10.77 5.71
CA TYR A 212 -5.20 11.02 4.83
C TYR A 212 -4.98 9.92 3.78
N GLY A 213 -5.78 8.85 3.79
CA GLY A 213 -5.38 7.57 3.19
C GLY A 213 -6.39 6.81 2.31
N GLU A 214 -7.64 7.25 2.15
CA GLU A 214 -8.71 6.41 1.55
C GLU A 214 -8.31 5.65 0.26
N PRO A 215 -7.72 6.28 -0.79
CA PRO A 215 -7.39 5.57 -2.03
C PRO A 215 -6.24 4.56 -1.89
N ILE A 216 -5.32 4.78 -0.95
CA ILE A 216 -4.13 3.92 -0.76
C ILE A 216 -4.45 2.76 0.19
N THR A 217 -5.31 3.00 1.18
CA THR A 217 -5.77 1.93 2.08
C THR A 217 -6.62 0.89 1.37
N ASP A 218 -7.34 1.27 0.31
CA ASP A 218 -8.13 0.33 -0.50
C ASP A 218 -7.22 -0.52 -1.40
N GLY A 219 -6.25 0.09 -2.09
CA GLY A 219 -5.25 -0.65 -2.88
C GLY A 219 -4.34 -1.55 -2.04
N LEU A 220 -4.01 -1.14 -0.81
CA LEU A 220 -3.32 -1.98 0.16
C LEU A 220 -4.22 -3.10 0.68
N ARG A 221 -5.52 -2.87 0.88
CA ARG A 221 -6.49 -3.93 1.25
C ARG A 221 -6.66 -4.97 0.14
N GLU A 222 -6.76 -4.55 -1.11
CA GLU A 222 -6.77 -5.47 -2.26
C GLU A 222 -5.47 -6.27 -2.37
N ALA A 223 -4.32 -5.63 -2.16
CA ALA A 223 -3.03 -6.32 -2.10
C ALA A 223 -2.96 -7.30 -0.92
N MET A 224 -3.54 -6.95 0.24
CA MET A 224 -3.65 -7.85 1.39
C MET A 224 -4.51 -9.08 1.07
N ALA A 225 -5.69 -8.90 0.49
CA ALA A 225 -6.58 -10.01 0.10
C ALA A 225 -5.90 -10.97 -0.90
N ALA A 226 -5.16 -10.42 -1.86
CA ALA A 226 -4.41 -11.21 -2.83
C ALA A 226 -3.21 -11.97 -2.22
N ILE A 227 -2.57 -11.43 -1.17
CA ILE A 227 -1.40 -12.04 -0.52
C ILE A 227 -1.81 -13.08 0.54
N THR A 228 -2.88 -12.85 1.29
CA THR A 228 -3.33 -13.78 2.35
C THR A 228 -4.21 -14.91 1.82
N GLY A 229 -4.64 -14.85 0.57
CA GLY A 229 -5.62 -15.79 0.01
C GLY A 229 -7.02 -15.61 0.61
N GLN A 230 -7.24 -14.57 1.41
CA GLN A 230 -8.55 -14.17 1.93
C GLN A 230 -9.20 -13.20 0.94
N GLY A 231 -9.49 -13.70 -0.26
CA GLY A 231 -10.39 -13.03 -1.19
C GLY A 231 -11.72 -13.76 -1.18
N GLU A 232 -12.71 -13.15 -0.51
CA GLU A 232 -14.15 -13.48 -0.55
C GLU A 232 -14.55 -14.90 -0.08
N GLU A 233 -14.85 -15.00 1.22
CA GLU A 233 -16.01 -15.79 1.70
C GLU A 233 -17.21 -14.85 1.88
#